data_AF-A0A8T5QLK1-F1
#
_entry.id   AF-A0A8T5QLK1-F1
#
_cell.length_a   1.000
_cell.length_b   1.000
_cell.length_c   1.000
_cell.angle_alpha   90.00
_cell.angle_beta   90.00
_cell.angle_gamma   90.00
#
_symmetry.space_group_name_H-M   'P 1'
#
loop_
_entity.id
_entity.type
_entity.pdbx_description
1 polymer ?
#
loop_
_entity_poly.entity_id
_entity_poly.type
_entity_poly.pdbx_seq_one_letter_code
_entity_poly.pdbx_strand_id
1 'polypeptide(L)' 'MPYDPELDVKKFSEEIEMEDSKIVVSIMSYNDGTPKLQISREKADAEGNFRFAKLGRMTKEEVEKVLPAIEKAKDNM' A
#
# COMPACT_ATOMS: atom_id res chain seq x y z
N MET A 1 11.78 10.64 -17.49
CA MET A 1 11.95 11.66 -16.44
C MET A 1 12.40 10.96 -15.17
N PRO A 2 13.37 11.51 -14.42
CA PRO A 2 13.72 11.02 -13.09
C PRO A 2 12.52 11.10 -12.15
N TYR A 3 12.46 10.22 -11.16
CA TYR A 3 11.45 10.25 -10.11
C TYR A 3 11.64 11.50 -9.26
N ASP A 4 10.64 12.37 -9.26
CA ASP A 4 10.64 13.59 -8.47
C ASP A 4 9.69 13.45 -7.27
N PRO A 5 10.21 13.39 -6.03
CA PRO A 5 9.39 13.18 -4.84
C PRO A 5 8.41 14.33 -4.58
N GLU A 6 8.65 15.54 -5.11
CA GLU A 6 7.72 16.67 -4.95
C GLU A 6 6.44 16.51 -5.76
N LEU A 7 6.50 15.72 -6.85
CA LEU A 7 5.36 15.41 -7.69
C LEU A 7 4.52 14.24 -7.15
N ASP A 8 5.00 13.51 -6.15
CA ASP A 8 4.34 12.32 -5.61
C ASP A 8 3.40 12.70 -4.47
N VAL A 9 2.17 13.08 -4.83
CA VAL A 9 1.16 13.52 -3.86
C VAL A 9 0.53 12.31 -3.18
N LYS A 10 0.75 12.18 -1.86
CA LYS A 10 0.05 11.23 -1.00
C LYS A 10 -1.33 11.79 -0.63
N LYS A 11 -2.38 11.30 -1.28
CA LYS A 11 -3.77 11.75 -1.05
C LYS A 11 -4.41 11.09 0.17
N PHE A 12 -3.97 9.88 0.52
CA PHE A 12 -4.47 9.12 1.65
C PHE A 12 -3.36 8.21 2.18
N SER A 13 -3.37 7.96 3.48
CA SER A 13 -2.49 7.00 4.14
C SER A 13 -3.15 6.52 5.42
N GLU A 14 -3.23 5.21 5.58
CA GLU A 14 -3.64 4.56 6.81
C GLU A 14 -2.60 3.50 7.18
N GLU A 15 -2.23 3.48 8.45
CA GLU A 15 -1.25 2.54 9.01
C GLU A 15 -1.98 1.59 9.94
N ILE A 16 -1.86 0.30 9.65
CA ILE A 16 -2.48 -0.79 10.41
C ILE A 16 -1.34 -1.50 11.13
N GLU A 17 -1.18 -1.20 12.41
CA GLU A 17 -0.18 -1.80 13.28
C GLU A 17 -0.58 -3.22 13.69
N MET A 18 0.38 -4.13 13.66
CA MET A 18 0.30 -5.51 14.16
C MET A 18 1.49 -5.73 15.11
N GLU A 19 1.51 -6.83 15.85
CA GLU A 19 2.53 -7.09 16.89
C GLU A 19 3.99 -6.93 16.41
N ASP A 20 4.34 -7.43 15.22
CA ASP A 20 5.71 -7.40 14.68
C ASP A 20 5.86 -6.64 13.34
N SER A 21 4.76 -6.11 12.81
CA SER A 21 4.77 -5.45 11.51
C SER A 21 3.63 -4.46 11.36
N LYS A 22 3.80 -3.46 10.51
CA LYS A 22 2.72 -2.57 10.10
C LYS A 22 2.41 -2.74 8.61
N ILE A 23 1.14 -2.63 8.26
CA ILE A 23 0.68 -2.54 6.88
C ILE A 23 0.28 -1.10 6.61
N VAL A 24 0.78 -0.52 5.54
CA VAL A 24 0.45 0.84 5.12
C VAL A 24 -0.36 0.77 3.84
N VAL A 25 -1.55 1.34 3.89
CA VAL A 25 -2.44 1.49 2.74
C VAL A 25 -2.46 2.97 2.36
N SER A 26 -1.94 3.32 1.19
CA SER A 26 -1.85 4.71 0.74
C SER A 26 -2.39 4.92 -0.66
N ILE A 27 -2.84 6.14 -0.96
CA ILE A 27 -3.17 6.57 -2.32
C ILE A 27 -2.08 7.53 -2.77
N MET A 28 -1.30 7.10 -3.76
CA MET A 28 -0.21 7.88 -4.33
C MET A 28 -0.62 8.38 -5.73
N SER A 29 -0.34 9.64 -6.01
CA SER A 29 -0.67 10.33 -7.25
C SER A 29 0.56 11.08 -7.74
N TYR A 30 1.27 10.51 -8.70
CA TYR A 30 2.47 11.14 -9.26
C TYR A 30 2.08 12.12 -10.38
N ASN A 31 2.50 13.37 -10.26
CA ASN A 31 2.35 14.43 -11.27
C ASN A 31 0.89 14.61 -11.75
N ASP A 32 -0.06 14.73 -10.82
CA ASP A 32 -1.51 14.76 -11.07
C ASP A 32 -2.04 13.59 -11.92
N GLY A 33 -1.25 12.52 -12.05
CA GLY A 33 -1.63 11.29 -12.71
C GLY A 33 -2.72 10.54 -11.96
N THR A 34 -3.28 9.51 -12.60
CA THR A 34 -4.34 8.70 -12.00
C THR A 34 -3.91 8.16 -10.63
N PRO A 35 -4.64 8.50 -9.54
CA PRO A 35 -4.32 8.02 -8.21
C PRO A 35 -4.37 6.49 -8.17
N LYS A 36 -3.36 5.90 -7.52
CA LYS A 36 -3.28 4.44 -7.36
C LYS A 36 -3.15 4.08 -5.89
N LEU A 37 -3.88 3.05 -5.49
CA LEU A 37 -3.68 2.40 -4.20
C LEU A 37 -2.29 1.77 -4.19
N GLN A 38 -1.56 1.94 -3.11
CA GLN A 38 -0.33 1.25 -2.80
C GLN A 38 -0.50 0.59 -1.44
N ILE A 39 -0.14 -0.69 -1.36
CA ILE A 39 -0.10 -1.44 -0.11
C ILE A 39 1.34 -1.85 0.13
N SER A 40 1.84 -1.59 1.32
CA SER A 40 3.17 -1.99 1.75
C SER A 40 3.14 -2.58 3.15
N ARG A 41 4.14 -3.41 3.45
CA ARG A 41 4.43 -3.94 4.77
C ARG A 41 5.75 -3.34 5.24
N GLU A 42 5.82 -2.91 6.48
CA GLU A 42 7.06 -2.60 7.15
C GLU A 42 7.19 -3.57 8.33
N LYS A 43 8.22 -4.42 8.30
CA LYS A 43 8.50 -5.40 9.36
C LYS A 43 9.78 -5.01 10.08
N ALA A 44 9.79 -5.06 11.41
CA ALA A 44 11.03 -4.92 12.17
C ALA A 44 11.91 -6.18 11.97
N ASP A 45 13.18 -5.96 11.62
CA ASP A 45 14.20 -7.00 11.67
C ASP A 45 14.64 -7.23 13.14
N ALA A 46 15.38 -8.30 13.41
CA ALA A 46 15.88 -8.63 14.76
C ALA A 46 16.76 -7.52 15.36
N GLU A 47 17.32 -6.66 14.51
CA GLU A 47 18.11 -5.48 14.90
C GLU A 47 17.26 -4.19 15.09
N GLY A 48 15.93 -4.28 14.99
CA GLY A 48 15.02 -3.13 15.16
C GLY A 48 14.83 -2.25 13.92
N ASN A 49 15.43 -2.63 12.78
CA ASN A 49 15.30 -1.90 11.52
C ASN A 49 13.99 -2.27 10.80
N PHE A 50 13.19 -1.28 10.38
CA PHE A 50 11.99 -1.54 9.58
C PHE A 50 12.35 -1.80 8.11
N ARG A 51 12.07 -3.02 7.63
CA ARG A 51 12.19 -3.37 6.20
C ARG A 51 10.87 -3.12 5.49
N PHE A 52 10.91 -2.21 4.53
CA PHE A 52 9.81 -1.95 3.61
C PHE A 52 9.70 -3.06 2.55
N ALA A 53 8.51 -3.62 2.40
CA ALA A 53 8.15 -4.56 1.36
C ALA A 53 6.86 -4.12 0.68
N LYS A 54 6.90 -3.92 -0.64
CA LYS A 54 5.71 -3.58 -1.42
C LYS A 54 4.83 -4.81 -1.60
N LEU A 55 3.58 -4.73 -1.18
CA LEU A 55 2.61 -5.82 -1.31
C LEU A 55 1.75 -5.70 -2.57
N GLY A 56 1.49 -4.47 -3.02
CA GLY A 56 0.70 -4.26 -4.23
C GLY A 56 0.59 -2.81 -4.65
N ARG A 57 0.20 -2.61 -5.91
CA ARG A 57 -0.23 -1.31 -6.43
C ARG A 57 -1.37 -1.54 -7.42
N MET A 58 -2.45 -0.80 -7.24
CA MET A 58 -3.68 -1.02 -8.00
C MET A 58 -4.33 0.31 -8.39
N THR A 59 -4.95 0.33 -9.55
CA THR A 59 -5.90 1.37 -9.95
C THR A 59 -7.22 1.20 -9.19
N LYS A 60 -8.07 2.24 -9.22
CA LYS A 60 -9.40 2.17 -8.61
C LYS A 60 -10.22 0.97 -9.13
N GLU A 61 -10.22 0.75 -10.44
CA GLU A 61 -10.98 -0.35 -11.06
C GLU A 61 -10.49 -1.73 -10.59
N GLU A 62 -9.17 -1.91 -10.50
CA GLU A 62 -8.58 -3.15 -9.98
C GLU A 62 -8.96 -3.38 -8.52
N VAL A 63 -8.94 -2.34 -7.69
CA VAL A 63 -9.37 -2.42 -6.28
C VAL A 63 -10.84 -2.84 -6.20
N GLU A 64 -11.74 -2.18 -6.93
CA GLU A 64 -13.18 -2.48 -6.92
C GLU A 64 -13.46 -3.93 -7.34
N LYS A 65 -12.70 -4.48 -8.31
CA LYS A 65 -12.86 -5.86 -8.77
C LYS A 65 -12.22 -6.89 -7.85
N VAL A 66 -11.12 -6.55 -7.19
CA VAL A 66 -10.36 -7.49 -6.34
C VAL A 66 -10.89 -7.53 -4.91
N LEU A 67 -11.47 -6.44 -4.38
CA LEU A 67 -12.04 -6.41 -3.03
C LEU A 67 -13.00 -7.57 -2.74
N PRO A 68 -14.00 -7.89 -3.59
CA PRO A 68 -14.89 -9.03 -3.35
C PRO A 68 -14.16 -10.38 -3.34
N ALA A 69 -13.08 -10.51 -4.11
CA ALA A 69 -12.27 -11.73 -4.13
C ALA A 69 -11.42 -11.84 -2.85
N ILE A 70 -10.87 -10.71 -2.35
CA ILE A 70 -10.16 -10.66 -1.06
C ILE A 70 -11.11 -11.02 0.08
N GLU A 71 -12.33 -10.48 0.09
CA GLU A 71 -13.32 -10.83 1.12
C GLU A 71 -13.65 -12.32 1.11
N LYS A 72 -13.92 -12.90 -0.06
CA LYS A 72 -14.14 -14.35 -0.19
C LYS A 72 -12.92 -15.17 0.25
N ALA A 73 -11.72 -14.73 -0.10
CA ALA A 73 -10.49 -15.42 0.29
C ALA A 73 -10.31 -15.39 1.81
N LYS A 74 -10.57 -14.25 2.46
CA LYS A 74 -10.52 -14.09 3.91
C LYS A 74 -11.44 -15.09 4.63
N ASP A 75 -12.64 -15.33 4.13
CA ASP A 75 -13.57 -16.31 4.71
C ASP A 75 -13.12 -17.78 4.55
N ASN A 76 -12.09 -18.05 3.73
CA ASN A 76 -11.54 -19.38 3.49
C ASN A 76 -10.12 -19.58 4.06
N MET A 77 -9.62 -18.61 4.83
CA MET A 77 -8.31 -18.64 5.51
C MET A 77 -8.48 -18.97 6.99
#